data_AF-F8PL72-F1
#
_entry.id   AF-F8PL72-F1
#
_cell.length_a   1.000
_cell.length_b   1.000
_cell.length_c   1.000
_cell.angle_alpha   90.00
_cell.angle_beta   90.00
_cell.angle_gamma   90.00
#
_symmetry.space_group_name_H-M   'P 1'
#
loop_
_entity.id
_entity.type
_entity.pdbx_description
1 polymer ?
#
loop_
_entity_poly.entity_id
_entity_poly.type
_entity_poly.pdbx_seq_one_letter_code
_entity_poly.pdbx_strand_id
1 'polypeptide(L)'
;MWRQVELTIIQGRNLGSPRQLSESISNTTANPDSDTRQEGDPVDMDVFCEINLNNTLCGRSTLKKCIGSPDWHEGFTLTDLPPFDTLEVIVWNEKRLLKPINLGSIRISLGNFRRGEVVEGWFPVIHAGPTAGGIQVGDIRMKMRVDEDIILPYSAYSGLLQACIHRNILDWMDDFEHKLHLRSISSELMYVAIAKNVLLDQVFELADREVDGTPPHNTLFRGNTILTKTIELCMAFYGKAFLEASIGSSIRRLCSEKIAIEVDPARSGKSTKDTERDVELLIYWCKEFWNQIYAVRNECPNEMRKLFEHVRKLVEKRYSRNNMPEEQSWDLPWQSVSAFCLPTMPVQRSLTLIAKVIQSLANLNASVQKEDFMRGVKAFLKESVPAM
;
A
#
# COMPACT_ATOMS: atom_id res chain seq x y z
N MET A 1 -13.18 15.91 19.38
CA MET A 1 -12.67 14.55 19.64
C MET A 1 -12.49 13.89 18.30
N TRP A 2 -11.29 13.39 18.01
CA TRP A 2 -10.99 12.54 16.87
C TRP A 2 -10.67 11.14 17.37
N ARG A 3 -11.05 10.16 16.58
CA ARG A 3 -11.12 8.77 17.00
C ARG A 3 -10.77 7.88 15.82
N GLN A 4 -9.81 6.98 16.03
CA GLN A 4 -9.38 6.05 15.01
C GLN A 4 -9.14 4.66 15.61
N VAL A 5 -9.54 3.63 14.85
CA VAL A 5 -9.20 2.24 15.11
C VAL A 5 -8.47 1.69 13.89
N GLU A 6 -7.23 1.27 14.08
CA GLU A 6 -6.49 0.46 13.12
C GLU A 6 -6.57 -1.00 13.57
N LEU A 7 -7.15 -1.87 12.76
CA LEU A 7 -7.29 -3.30 13.02
C LEU A 7 -6.65 -4.09 11.88
N THR A 8 -5.79 -5.05 12.20
CA THR A 8 -5.30 -6.05 11.24
C THR A 8 -5.75 -7.42 11.70
N ILE A 9 -6.52 -8.12 10.86
CA ILE A 9 -6.86 -9.52 11.04
C ILE A 9 -5.74 -10.33 10.39
N ILE A 10 -4.94 -11.01 11.21
CA ILE A 10 -3.75 -11.71 10.76
C ILE A 10 -4.12 -13.14 10.39
N GLN A 11 -4.38 -13.99 11.39
CA GLN A 11 -4.50 -15.43 11.20
C GLN A 11 -5.52 -16.02 12.19
N GLY A 12 -6.27 -17.04 11.77
CA GLY A 12 -7.09 -17.87 12.65
C GLY A 12 -6.44 -19.20 12.97
N ARG A 13 -6.75 -19.79 14.13
CA ARG A 13 -6.38 -21.17 14.47
C ARG A 13 -7.50 -21.86 15.25
N ASN A 14 -7.59 -23.19 15.10
CA ASN A 14 -8.55 -24.04 15.82
C ASN A 14 -10.00 -23.56 15.66
N LEU A 15 -10.34 -22.94 14.52
CA LEU A 15 -11.67 -22.43 14.27
C LEU A 15 -12.66 -23.59 14.09
N GLY A 16 -13.80 -23.52 14.78
CA GLY A 16 -14.80 -24.58 14.78
C GLY A 16 -14.50 -25.75 15.73
N SER A 17 -13.40 -25.70 16.49
CA SER A 17 -13.06 -26.69 17.52
C SER A 17 -13.49 -26.18 18.91
N PRO A 18 -14.62 -26.65 19.46
CA PRO A 18 -15.12 -26.16 20.74
C PRO A 18 -14.21 -26.57 21.90
N ARG A 19 -13.88 -25.62 22.77
CA ARG A 19 -13.19 -25.81 24.06
C ARG A 19 -14.00 -25.11 25.15
N GLN A 20 -14.21 -25.78 26.28
CA GLN A 20 -14.83 -25.15 27.44
C GLN A 20 -13.84 -24.16 28.07
N LEU A 21 -14.29 -22.94 28.38
CA LEU A 21 -13.51 -22.02 29.19
C LEU A 21 -13.40 -22.63 30.60
N SER A 22 -12.22 -23.11 30.98
CA SER A 22 -11.96 -23.51 32.35
C SER A 22 -11.84 -22.27 33.23
N GLU A 23 -12.81 -22.05 34.11
CA GLU A 23 -12.64 -21.11 35.24
C GLU A 23 -11.53 -21.63 36.16
N SER A 24 -10.39 -20.95 36.24
CA SER A 24 -9.57 -20.93 37.46
C SER A 24 -8.45 -19.89 37.37
N ILE A 25 -8.68 -18.73 37.99
CA ILE A 25 -7.61 -18.00 38.66
C ILE A 25 -7.52 -18.62 40.06
N SER A 26 -6.50 -19.44 40.30
CA SER A 26 -5.90 -19.56 41.65
C SER A 26 -4.50 -20.18 41.56
N ASN A 27 -3.58 -19.51 42.23
CA ASN A 27 -2.15 -19.81 42.39
C ASN A 27 -1.79 -21.30 42.41
N THR A 28 -0.84 -21.73 41.57
CA THR A 28 0.31 -22.54 42.00
C THR A 28 1.37 -22.65 40.90
N THR A 29 2.61 -22.71 41.38
CA THR A 29 3.92 -22.85 40.72
C THR A 29 3.98 -23.52 39.35
N ALA A 30 4.72 -22.87 38.44
CA ALA A 30 5.08 -23.30 37.11
C ALA A 30 5.83 -24.64 37.06
N ASN A 31 5.40 -25.50 36.13
CA ASN A 31 6.19 -26.57 35.53
C ASN A 31 6.15 -26.36 33.99
N PRO A 32 7.27 -26.33 33.24
CA PRO A 32 7.26 -25.89 31.84
C PRO A 32 6.93 -26.96 30.79
N ASP A 33 6.76 -28.24 31.14
CA ASP A 33 6.87 -29.34 30.17
C ASP A 33 5.65 -30.27 30.05
N SER A 34 4.46 -29.72 29.80
CA SER A 34 3.34 -30.55 29.31
C SER A 34 2.29 -29.74 28.55
N ASP A 35 2.64 -29.28 27.34
CA ASP A 35 1.69 -28.65 26.41
C ASP A 35 1.40 -29.62 25.24
N THR A 36 0.96 -30.85 25.56
CA THR A 36 0.40 -31.77 24.56
C THR A 36 -1.04 -31.32 24.26
N ARG A 37 -1.14 -30.27 23.45
CA ARG A 37 -2.41 -29.74 22.92
C ARG A 37 -3.02 -30.79 21.99
N GLN A 38 -4.20 -31.29 22.33
CA GLN A 38 -5.01 -32.09 21.41
C GLN A 38 -5.49 -31.18 20.27
N GLU A 39 -4.81 -31.24 19.13
CA GLU A 39 -5.31 -30.74 17.87
C GLU A 39 -6.49 -31.64 17.45
N GLY A 40 -7.71 -31.08 17.46
CA GLY A 40 -8.85 -31.74 16.84
C GLY A 40 -8.64 -31.83 15.32
N ASP A 41 -9.20 -32.86 14.68
CA ASP A 41 -9.09 -33.07 13.24
C ASP A 41 -9.46 -31.77 12.48
N PRO A 42 -8.63 -31.34 11.51
CA PRO A 42 -8.82 -30.04 10.92
C PRO A 42 -10.02 -30.05 9.97
N VAL A 43 -11.01 -29.23 10.29
CA VAL A 43 -12.27 -29.14 9.55
C VAL A 43 -12.09 -28.22 8.34
N ASP A 44 -12.54 -28.69 7.17
CA ASP A 44 -12.61 -27.89 5.94
C ASP A 44 -13.69 -26.81 6.09
N MET A 45 -13.26 -25.54 6.02
CA MET A 45 -14.11 -24.37 6.22
C MET A 45 -13.77 -23.24 5.25
N ASP A 46 -14.81 -22.56 4.80
CA ASP A 46 -14.75 -21.33 4.02
C ASP A 46 -15.07 -20.17 4.98
N VAL A 47 -14.05 -19.46 5.47
CA VAL A 47 -14.20 -18.53 6.62
C VAL A 47 -13.94 -17.08 6.21
N PHE A 48 -14.74 -16.16 6.74
CA PHE A 48 -14.49 -14.73 6.69
C PHE A 48 -14.87 -14.05 8.01
N CYS A 49 -14.37 -12.83 8.23
CA CYS A 49 -14.65 -12.03 9.40
C CYS A 49 -15.48 -10.78 9.03
N GLU A 50 -16.43 -10.42 9.88
CA GLU A 50 -17.12 -9.13 9.85
C GLU A 50 -16.70 -8.29 11.04
N ILE A 51 -16.46 -7.00 10.79
CA ILE A 51 -16.00 -6.05 11.80
C ILE A 51 -17.15 -5.10 12.07
N ASN A 52 -17.70 -5.18 13.27
CA ASN A 52 -18.79 -4.34 13.74
C ASN A 52 -18.27 -3.39 14.82
N LEU A 53 -18.50 -2.09 14.63
CA LEU A 53 -18.25 -1.08 15.66
C LEU A 53 -19.61 -0.58 16.16
N ASN A 54 -19.88 -0.69 17.48
CA ASN A 54 -21.17 -0.31 18.07
C ASN A 54 -22.37 -0.90 17.28
N ASN A 55 -22.30 -2.18 16.90
CA ASN A 55 -23.31 -2.89 16.10
C ASN A 55 -23.50 -2.40 14.65
N THR A 56 -22.60 -1.55 14.14
CA THR A 56 -22.60 -1.11 12.73
C THR A 56 -21.50 -1.86 11.97
N LEU A 57 -21.85 -2.49 10.84
CA LEU A 57 -20.88 -3.16 9.98
C LEU A 57 -19.93 -2.15 9.34
N CYS A 58 -18.65 -2.25 9.66
CA CYS A 58 -17.59 -1.36 9.20
C CYS A 58 -16.67 -1.99 8.16
N GLY A 59 -16.59 -3.32 8.12
CA GLY A 59 -15.73 -4.02 7.17
C GLY A 59 -15.98 -5.53 7.14
N ARG A 60 -15.53 -6.16 6.06
CA ARG A 60 -15.55 -7.61 5.89
C ARG A 60 -14.22 -8.07 5.31
N SER A 61 -13.66 -9.14 5.85
CA SER A 61 -12.44 -9.76 5.31
C SER A 61 -12.74 -10.63 4.09
N THR A 62 -11.70 -10.97 3.32
CA THR A 62 -11.82 -11.91 2.20
C THR A 62 -12.20 -13.32 2.71
N LEU A 63 -13.03 -14.01 1.94
CA LEU A 63 -13.34 -15.42 2.17
C LEU A 63 -12.10 -16.29 1.94
N LYS A 64 -11.68 -17.03 2.97
CA LYS A 64 -10.54 -17.95 2.93
C LYS A 64 -11.03 -19.39 3.05
N LYS A 65 -10.73 -20.18 2.03
CA LYS A 65 -10.89 -21.64 2.08
C LYS A 65 -9.71 -22.21 2.85
N CYS A 66 -9.95 -22.90 3.95
CA CYS A 66 -8.88 -23.37 4.82
C CYS A 66 -9.25 -24.66 5.56
N ILE A 67 -8.20 -25.40 5.91
CA ILE A 67 -8.26 -26.58 6.76
C ILE A 67 -7.68 -26.12 8.12
N GLY A 68 -8.56 -25.66 9.02
CA GLY A 68 -8.25 -25.31 10.42
C GLY A 68 -7.50 -24.00 10.72
N SER A 69 -6.74 -23.42 9.77
CA SER A 69 -5.93 -22.20 10.01
C SER A 69 -5.94 -21.19 8.85
N PRO A 70 -6.96 -20.32 8.75
CA PRO A 70 -7.01 -19.27 7.73
C PRO A 70 -5.98 -18.18 7.98
N ASP A 71 -5.42 -17.64 6.88
CA ASP A 71 -4.46 -16.53 6.90
C ASP A 71 -4.95 -15.37 6.02
N TRP A 72 -5.15 -14.21 6.62
CA TRP A 72 -5.73 -13.02 5.98
C TRP A 72 -4.67 -11.94 5.76
N HIS A 73 -3.98 -11.50 6.82
CA HIS A 73 -3.14 -10.30 6.81
C HIS A 73 -3.87 -9.05 6.27
N GLU A 74 -5.14 -8.89 6.62
CA GLU A 74 -6.00 -7.80 6.11
C GLU A 74 -6.14 -6.68 7.13
N GLY A 75 -5.81 -5.45 6.71
CA GLY A 75 -5.88 -4.23 7.53
C GLY A 75 -7.14 -3.41 7.25
N PHE A 76 -7.72 -2.86 8.31
CA PHE A 76 -8.90 -2.01 8.32
C PHE A 76 -8.59 -0.76 9.14
N THR A 77 -8.76 0.41 8.54
CA THR A 77 -8.58 1.69 9.23
C THR A 77 -9.93 2.40 9.28
N LEU A 78 -10.44 2.61 10.49
CA LEU A 78 -11.71 3.27 10.76
C LEU A 78 -11.41 4.64 11.37
N THR A 79 -11.71 5.72 10.66
CA THR A 79 -11.43 7.11 11.08
C THR A 79 -12.71 7.86 11.42
N ASP A 80 -12.57 9.00 12.10
CA ASP A 80 -13.67 9.94 12.41
C ASP A 80 -14.85 9.29 13.13
N LEU A 81 -14.54 8.36 14.04
CA LEU A 81 -15.56 7.55 14.69
C LEU A 81 -16.37 8.35 15.72
N PRO A 82 -17.68 8.06 15.85
CA PRO A 82 -18.45 8.50 17.02
C PRO A 82 -17.86 7.90 18.31
N PRO A 83 -18.33 8.30 19.51
CA PRO A 83 -17.99 7.58 20.73
C PRO A 83 -18.18 6.08 20.53
N PHE A 84 -17.10 5.32 20.73
CA PHE A 84 -17.06 3.88 20.54
C PHE A 84 -16.86 3.19 21.88
N ASP A 85 -17.55 2.06 22.07
CA ASP A 85 -17.45 1.30 23.30
C ASP A 85 -16.86 -0.08 23.01
N THR A 86 -17.45 -0.77 22.04
CA THR A 86 -17.11 -2.17 21.73
C THR A 86 -16.88 -2.38 20.25
N LEU A 87 -15.74 -3.00 19.94
CA LEU A 87 -15.45 -3.60 18.65
C LEU A 87 -15.82 -5.08 18.72
N GLU A 88 -16.66 -5.54 17.80
CA GLU A 88 -17.00 -6.95 17.65
C GLU A 88 -16.48 -7.47 16.31
N VAL A 89 -15.68 -8.55 16.35
CA VAL A 89 -15.25 -9.28 15.17
C VAL A 89 -16.01 -10.60 15.13
N ILE A 90 -16.90 -10.75 14.15
CA ILE A 90 -17.73 -11.94 13.98
C ILE A 90 -17.09 -12.86 12.94
N VAL A 91 -16.98 -14.13 13.26
CA VAL A 91 -16.41 -15.15 12.37
C VAL A 91 -17.54 -15.94 11.72
N TRP A 92 -17.56 -15.97 10.40
CA TRP A 92 -18.58 -16.64 9.61
C TRP A 92 -18.00 -17.82 8.83
N ASN A 93 -18.76 -18.91 8.74
CA ASN A 93 -18.48 -20.04 7.86
C ASN A 93 -19.51 -20.05 6.71
N GLU A 94 -19.03 -19.92 5.48
CA GLU A 94 -19.85 -19.84 4.27
C GLU A 94 -19.58 -21.03 3.36
N LYS A 95 -20.34 -22.11 3.53
CA LYS A 95 -20.29 -23.23 2.59
C LYS A 95 -21.05 -22.89 1.32
N ARG A 96 -20.50 -23.26 0.16
CA ARG A 96 -21.14 -23.06 -1.16
C ARG A 96 -22.63 -23.44 -1.11
N LEU A 97 -23.48 -22.51 -1.55
CA LEU A 97 -24.95 -22.65 -1.70
C LEU A 97 -25.76 -22.64 -0.38
N LEU A 98 -25.13 -22.40 0.78
CA LEU A 98 -25.81 -22.27 2.07
C LEU A 98 -25.68 -20.86 2.63
N LYS A 99 -26.63 -20.46 3.48
CA LYS A 99 -26.55 -19.20 4.23
C LYS A 99 -25.34 -19.26 5.18
N PRO A 100 -24.54 -18.17 5.31
CA PRO A 100 -23.42 -18.13 6.24
C PRO A 100 -23.85 -18.47 7.68
N ILE A 101 -23.06 -19.29 8.35
CA ILE A 101 -23.27 -19.72 9.73
C ILE A 101 -22.30 -18.96 10.63
N ASN A 102 -22.82 -18.36 11.70
CA ASN A 102 -21.99 -17.67 12.70
C ASN A 102 -21.24 -18.71 13.54
N LEU A 103 -19.91 -18.70 13.48
CA LEU A 103 -19.06 -19.54 14.31
C LEU A 103 -18.93 -18.97 15.71
N GLY A 104 -18.70 -17.67 15.83
CA GLY A 104 -18.65 -16.95 17.10
C GLY A 104 -18.20 -15.51 16.90
N SER A 105 -17.99 -14.78 17.99
CA SER A 105 -17.48 -13.41 17.94
C SER A 105 -16.42 -13.13 19.01
N ILE A 106 -15.59 -12.13 18.72
CA ILE A 106 -14.61 -11.55 19.62
C ILE A 106 -15.13 -10.16 19.98
N ARG A 107 -15.34 -9.87 21.27
CA ARG A 107 -15.78 -8.55 21.74
C ARG A 107 -14.66 -7.88 22.51
N ILE A 108 -14.28 -6.68 22.08
CA ILE A 108 -13.20 -5.91 22.68
C ILE A 108 -13.75 -4.57 23.15
N SER A 109 -13.55 -4.27 24.43
CA SER A 109 -13.81 -2.93 24.96
C SER A 109 -12.66 -2.00 24.59
N LEU A 110 -12.97 -0.99 23.79
CA LEU A 110 -11.97 -0.08 23.22
C LEU A 110 -11.45 0.96 24.23
N GLY A 111 -12.20 1.21 25.31
CA GLY A 111 -11.78 2.14 26.38
C GLY A 111 -10.55 1.68 27.18
N ASN A 112 -10.14 0.41 27.04
CA ASN A 112 -8.99 -0.14 27.76
C ASN A 112 -7.65 0.10 27.03
N PHE A 113 -7.68 0.67 25.82
CA PHE A 113 -6.49 0.90 25.02
C PHE A 113 -5.80 2.20 25.43
N ARG A 114 -4.47 2.13 25.60
CA ARG A 114 -3.66 3.33 25.80
C ARG A 114 -3.36 3.96 24.45
N ARG A 115 -3.34 5.29 24.45
CA ARG A 115 -3.03 6.11 23.28
C ARG A 115 -1.68 5.71 22.66
N GLY A 116 -1.66 5.48 21.35
CA GLY A 116 -0.46 5.08 20.61
C GLY A 116 0.05 3.66 20.88
N GLU A 117 -0.58 2.89 21.77
CA GLU A 117 -0.19 1.50 22.04
C GLU A 117 -0.74 0.57 20.95
N VAL A 118 0.12 -0.30 20.47
CA VAL A 118 -0.24 -1.35 19.51
C VAL A 118 -0.33 -2.67 20.26
N VAL A 119 -1.52 -3.24 20.30
CA VAL A 119 -1.76 -4.56 20.91
C VAL A 119 -1.80 -5.60 19.82
N GLU A 120 -0.94 -6.60 19.92
CA GLU A 120 -0.95 -7.77 19.04
C GLU A 120 -1.05 -9.04 19.88
N GLY A 121 -1.99 -9.91 19.55
CA GLY A 121 -2.20 -11.13 20.31
C GLY A 121 -3.26 -12.05 19.72
N TRP A 122 -3.40 -13.22 20.35
CA TRP A 122 -4.48 -14.16 20.06
C TRP A 122 -5.70 -13.80 20.89
N PHE A 123 -6.83 -13.59 20.22
CA PHE A 123 -8.11 -13.28 20.83
C PHE A 123 -9.06 -14.48 20.68
N PRO A 124 -9.71 -14.92 21.77
CA PRO A 124 -10.58 -16.08 21.74
C PRO A 124 -11.89 -15.77 21.02
N VAL A 125 -12.27 -16.62 20.07
CA VAL A 125 -13.56 -16.57 19.40
C VAL A 125 -14.58 -17.28 20.28
N ILE A 126 -15.61 -16.56 20.73
CA ILE A 126 -16.60 -17.08 21.66
C ILE A 126 -17.94 -17.27 20.93
N HIS A 127 -18.48 -18.48 20.98
CA HIS A 127 -19.84 -18.77 20.57
C HIS A 127 -20.78 -18.60 21.77
N ALA A 128 -21.77 -17.73 21.65
CA ALA A 128 -22.79 -17.54 22.67
C ALA A 128 -23.72 -18.77 22.72
N GLY A 129 -23.50 -19.64 23.70
CA GLY A 129 -24.38 -20.78 23.98
C GLY A 129 -25.56 -20.42 24.90
N PRO A 130 -26.49 -21.36 25.15
CA PRO A 130 -27.66 -21.15 26.01
C PRO A 130 -27.33 -21.00 27.52
N THR A 131 -26.12 -21.32 27.96
CA THR A 131 -25.66 -21.18 29.35
C THR A 131 -24.72 -19.97 29.52
N ALA A 132 -24.74 -19.38 30.72
CA ALA A 132 -23.84 -18.29 31.10
C ALA A 132 -22.38 -18.80 31.11
N GLY A 133 -21.65 -18.50 30.05
CA GLY A 133 -20.33 -19.05 29.76
C GLY A 133 -20.29 -19.55 28.32
N GLY A 134 -19.93 -18.67 27.39
CA GLY A 134 -19.82 -19.01 25.98
C GLY A 134 -18.75 -20.10 25.74
N ILE A 135 -18.85 -20.79 24.61
CA ILE A 135 -17.89 -21.83 24.23
C ILE A 135 -16.81 -21.18 23.38
N GLN A 136 -15.53 -21.38 23.71
CA GLN A 136 -14.45 -20.94 22.84
C GLN A 136 -14.38 -21.86 21.63
N VAL A 137 -14.49 -21.31 20.43
CA VAL A 137 -14.54 -22.07 19.18
C VAL A 137 -13.34 -21.76 18.27
N GLY A 138 -12.25 -21.28 18.85
CA GLY A 138 -10.98 -20.99 18.20
C GLY A 138 -10.37 -19.67 18.65
N ASP A 139 -9.28 -19.26 18.00
CA ASP A 139 -8.61 -17.98 18.24
C ASP A 139 -8.34 -17.26 16.92
N ILE A 140 -8.36 -15.92 16.95
CA ILE A 140 -7.86 -15.07 15.86
C ILE A 140 -6.73 -14.20 16.39
N ARG A 141 -5.59 -14.23 15.71
CA ARG A 141 -4.50 -13.28 15.91
C ARG A 141 -4.86 -11.97 15.25
N MET A 142 -4.92 -10.91 16.06
CA MET A 142 -5.19 -9.57 15.58
C MET A 142 -4.12 -8.62 16.10
N LYS A 143 -3.88 -7.57 15.32
CA LYS A 143 -3.09 -6.41 15.73
C LYS A 143 -3.99 -5.20 15.70
N MET A 144 -4.04 -4.44 16.77
CA MET A 144 -4.92 -3.28 16.88
C MET A 144 -4.25 -2.10 17.57
N ARG A 145 -4.60 -0.90 17.11
CA ARG A 145 -4.29 0.37 17.74
C ARG A 145 -5.56 1.22 17.80
N VAL A 146 -5.79 1.86 18.94
CA VAL A 146 -6.95 2.71 19.19
C VAL A 146 -6.43 4.07 19.64
N ASP A 147 -6.79 5.12 18.91
CA ASP A 147 -6.43 6.49 19.24
C ASP A 147 -7.69 7.32 19.49
N GLU A 148 -7.71 8.03 20.62
CA GLU A 148 -8.74 9.00 20.97
C GLU A 148 -8.07 10.32 21.37
N ASP A 149 -8.34 11.36 20.57
CA ASP A 149 -7.61 12.61 20.59
C ASP A 149 -8.55 13.81 20.75
N ILE A 150 -8.16 14.75 21.59
CA ILE A 150 -8.86 16.04 21.70
C ILE A 150 -8.32 16.98 20.62
N ILE A 151 -9.12 17.17 19.56
CA ILE A 151 -8.91 18.27 18.61
C ILE A 151 -9.38 19.58 19.25
N LEU A 152 -8.46 20.53 19.40
CA LEU A 152 -8.74 21.86 19.92
C LEU A 152 -9.46 22.73 18.86
N PRO A 153 -10.10 23.83 19.25
CA PRO A 153 -10.60 24.81 18.30
C PRO A 153 -9.47 25.34 17.40
N TYR A 154 -9.79 25.71 16.16
CA TYR A 154 -8.83 26.21 15.18
C TYR A 154 -7.93 27.34 15.72
N SER A 155 -8.49 28.23 16.55
CA SER A 155 -7.77 29.36 17.15
C SER A 155 -6.58 28.93 18.03
N ALA A 156 -6.64 27.75 18.65
CA ALA A 156 -5.56 27.21 19.46
C ALA A 156 -4.31 26.85 18.63
N TYR A 157 -4.48 26.56 17.34
CA TYR A 157 -3.37 26.21 16.44
C TYR A 157 -2.77 27.43 15.73
N SER A 158 -3.28 28.64 15.97
CA SER A 158 -2.86 29.86 15.26
C SER A 158 -1.35 30.10 15.30
N GLY A 159 -0.72 30.00 16.48
CA GLY A 159 0.74 30.17 16.62
C GLY A 159 1.56 29.15 15.84
N LEU A 160 1.15 27.89 15.86
CA LEU A 160 1.78 26.82 15.08
C LEU A 160 1.64 27.08 13.58
N LEU A 161 0.44 27.44 13.13
CA LEU A 161 0.20 27.73 11.71
C LEU A 161 1.00 28.93 11.24
N GLN A 162 1.14 29.98 12.06
CA GLN A 162 1.99 31.13 11.76
C GLN A 162 3.46 30.73 11.64
N ALA A 163 3.96 29.87 12.55
CA ALA A 163 5.30 29.33 12.45
C ALA A 163 5.52 28.52 11.16
N CYS A 164 4.56 27.67 10.78
CA CYS A 164 4.65 26.86 9.56
C CYS A 164 4.70 27.72 8.29
N ILE A 165 3.93 28.81 8.21
CA ILE A 165 3.85 29.66 7.01
C ILE A 165 4.95 30.73 6.91
N HIS A 166 5.84 30.86 7.90
CA HIS A 166 6.96 31.81 7.83
C HIS A 166 7.98 31.48 6.73
N ARG A 167 7.98 30.25 6.23
CA ARG A 167 8.75 29.78 5.08
C ARG A 167 7.93 28.72 4.33
N ASN A 168 8.53 28.12 3.32
CA ASN A 168 7.95 26.97 2.65
C ASN A 168 7.59 25.87 3.67
N ILE A 169 6.32 25.44 3.71
CA ILE A 169 5.83 24.51 4.75
C ILE A 169 6.52 23.16 4.63
N LEU A 170 6.88 22.77 3.40
CA LEU A 170 7.51 21.50 3.08
C LEU A 170 8.96 21.45 3.60
N ASP A 171 9.64 22.59 3.73
CA ASP A 171 10.99 22.65 4.31
C ASP A 171 11.02 22.20 5.78
N TRP A 172 9.88 22.26 6.48
CA TRP A 172 9.78 21.72 7.84
C TRP A 172 9.99 20.20 7.90
N MET A 173 9.80 19.46 6.80
CA MET A 173 10.02 18.01 6.79
C MET A 173 11.42 17.64 7.27
N ASP A 174 12.45 18.37 6.82
CA ASP A 174 13.84 18.12 7.20
C ASP A 174 14.09 18.40 8.69
N ASP A 175 13.62 19.54 9.19
CA ASP A 175 13.73 19.90 10.60
C ASP A 175 13.01 18.90 11.51
N PHE A 176 11.79 18.50 11.16
CA PHE A 176 11.04 17.52 11.93
C PHE A 176 11.71 16.15 11.92
N GLU A 177 12.22 15.70 10.77
CA GLU A 177 12.84 14.38 10.64
C GLU A 177 14.22 14.31 11.31
N HIS A 178 15.07 15.31 11.08
CA HIS A 178 16.47 15.28 11.52
C HIS A 178 16.70 15.91 12.90
N LYS A 179 15.97 16.98 13.26
CA LYS A 179 16.17 17.66 14.56
C LYS A 179 15.23 17.15 15.64
N LEU A 180 13.99 16.83 15.27
CA LEU A 180 12.97 16.38 16.22
C LEU A 180 12.71 14.87 16.17
N HIS A 181 13.32 14.16 15.21
CA HIS A 181 13.16 12.71 15.02
C HIS A 181 11.70 12.26 14.80
N LEU A 182 10.89 13.15 14.22
CA LEU A 182 9.48 12.93 13.86
C LEU A 182 9.36 12.50 12.40
N ARG A 183 9.62 11.21 12.15
CA ARG A 183 9.72 10.64 10.79
C ARG A 183 8.38 10.51 10.04
N SER A 184 7.26 10.66 10.73
CA SER A 184 5.92 10.37 10.22
C SER A 184 5.03 11.61 10.05
N ILE A 185 5.61 12.81 9.89
CA ILE A 185 4.85 14.07 9.80
C ILE A 185 4.75 14.66 8.38
N SER A 186 5.42 14.05 7.39
CA SER A 186 5.53 14.63 6.05
C SER A 186 4.17 14.74 5.35
N SER A 187 3.29 13.76 5.54
CA SER A 187 1.93 13.79 5.00
C SER A 187 1.12 14.93 5.63
N GLU A 188 1.25 15.13 6.93
CA GLU A 188 0.53 16.15 7.70
C GLU A 188 0.96 17.55 7.27
N LEU A 189 2.26 17.78 7.06
CA LEU A 189 2.78 19.05 6.52
C LEU A 189 2.25 19.32 5.11
N MET A 190 2.20 18.29 4.25
CA MET A 190 1.58 18.39 2.94
C MET A 190 0.09 18.74 3.05
N TYR A 191 -0.66 18.13 3.98
CA TYR A 191 -2.07 18.44 4.20
C TYR A 191 -2.27 19.88 4.67
N VAL A 192 -1.39 20.42 5.51
CA VAL A 192 -1.42 21.83 5.89
C VAL A 192 -1.19 22.72 4.66
N ALA A 193 -0.23 22.39 3.80
CA ALA A 193 0.04 23.14 2.57
C ALA A 193 -1.15 23.09 1.58
N ILE A 194 -1.83 21.94 1.47
CA ILE A 194 -3.07 21.78 0.69
C ILE A 194 -4.19 22.65 1.29
N ALA A 195 -4.42 22.56 2.60
CA ALA A 195 -5.46 23.32 3.28
C ALA A 195 -5.24 24.84 3.20
N LYS A 196 -3.99 25.28 3.07
CA LYS A 196 -3.61 26.67 2.83
C LYS A 196 -3.59 27.07 1.36
N ASN A 197 -3.83 26.14 0.45
CA ASN A 197 -3.79 26.34 -1.00
C ASN A 197 -2.45 26.90 -1.50
N VAL A 198 -1.34 26.42 -0.92
CA VAL A 198 0.04 26.83 -1.28
C VAL A 198 0.90 25.67 -1.74
N LEU A 199 0.37 24.43 -1.75
CA LEU A 199 1.15 23.23 -2.05
C LEU A 199 1.89 23.31 -3.38
N LEU A 200 1.19 23.59 -4.49
CA LEU A 200 1.81 23.59 -5.82
C LEU A 200 2.92 24.64 -5.93
N ASP A 201 2.65 25.86 -5.46
CA ASP A 201 3.63 26.95 -5.49
C ASP A 201 4.89 26.59 -4.68
N GLN A 202 4.71 25.95 -3.52
CA GLN A 202 5.81 25.51 -2.67
C GLN A 202 6.58 24.32 -3.25
N VAL A 203 5.92 23.42 -3.97
CA VAL A 203 6.59 22.33 -4.71
C VAL A 203 7.36 22.89 -5.90
N PHE A 204 6.83 23.91 -6.59
CA PHE A 204 7.54 24.59 -7.67
C PHE A 204 8.80 25.28 -7.17
N GLU A 205 8.73 25.99 -6.05
CA GLU A 205 9.90 26.57 -5.39
C GLU A 205 10.96 25.51 -5.02
N LEU A 206 10.54 24.33 -4.54
CA LEU A 206 11.46 23.21 -4.30
C LEU A 206 12.09 22.70 -5.59
N ALA A 207 11.31 22.57 -6.66
CA ALA A 207 11.78 22.12 -7.97
C ALA A 207 12.78 23.11 -8.58
N ASP A 208 12.51 24.41 -8.50
CA ASP A 208 13.42 25.48 -8.92
C ASP A 208 14.76 25.37 -8.18
N ARG A 209 14.73 25.25 -6.85
CA ARG A 209 15.94 25.12 -6.01
C ARG A 209 16.77 23.88 -6.37
N GLU A 210 16.13 22.73 -6.59
CA GLU A 210 16.83 21.49 -6.92
C GLU A 210 17.45 21.55 -8.33
N VAL A 211 16.69 22.05 -9.31
CA VAL A 211 17.16 22.21 -10.70
C VAL A 211 18.34 23.17 -10.78
N ASP A 212 18.34 24.27 -10.00
CA ASP A 212 19.46 25.21 -9.96
C ASP A 212 20.70 24.63 -9.27
N GLY A 213 20.51 23.86 -8.19
CA GLY A 213 21.57 23.33 -7.33
C GLY A 213 22.28 22.05 -7.82
N THR A 214 21.70 21.27 -8.73
CA THR A 214 22.25 19.95 -9.13
C THR A 214 23.11 19.98 -10.42
N PRO A 215 24.36 19.45 -10.40
CA PRO A 215 25.07 18.94 -11.58
C PRO A 215 24.99 17.39 -11.67
N PRO A 216 25.45 16.73 -12.76
CA PRO A 216 24.92 16.71 -14.13
C PRO A 216 23.49 16.11 -14.24
N HIS A 217 22.90 16.19 -15.46
CA HIS A 217 21.55 15.74 -15.83
C HIS A 217 21.15 14.32 -15.39
N ASN A 218 22.12 13.41 -15.18
CA ASN A 218 21.88 12.01 -14.84
C ASN A 218 21.45 11.77 -13.38
N THR A 219 21.49 12.79 -12.52
CA THR A 219 21.12 12.71 -11.09
C THR A 219 19.92 13.58 -10.70
N LEU A 220 19.37 14.33 -11.64
CA LEU A 220 18.24 15.22 -11.39
C LEU A 220 17.02 14.42 -10.90
N PHE A 221 16.43 14.82 -9.77
CA PHE A 221 15.27 14.18 -9.16
C PHE A 221 15.45 12.70 -8.77
N ARG A 222 16.70 12.26 -8.59
CA ARG A 222 17.03 10.88 -8.17
C ARG A 222 17.57 10.78 -6.74
N GLY A 223 17.60 11.90 -6.02
CA GLY A 223 18.02 11.96 -4.62
C GLY A 223 16.86 11.73 -3.65
N ASN A 224 17.20 11.41 -2.39
CA ASN A 224 16.26 11.48 -1.27
C ASN A 224 16.16 12.94 -0.81
N THR A 225 15.36 13.75 -1.51
CA THR A 225 15.19 15.18 -1.23
C THR A 225 13.76 15.47 -0.75
N ILE A 226 13.55 16.64 -0.16
CA ILE A 226 12.20 17.10 0.22
C ILE A 226 11.28 17.13 -1.00
N LEU A 227 11.81 17.52 -2.16
CA LEU A 227 11.07 17.54 -3.42
C LEU A 227 10.62 16.14 -3.83
N THR A 228 11.53 15.18 -3.93
CA THR A 228 11.18 13.81 -4.38
C THR A 228 10.18 13.16 -3.41
N LYS A 229 10.41 13.31 -2.10
CA LYS A 229 9.47 12.87 -1.05
C LYS A 229 8.10 13.55 -1.18
N THR A 230 8.06 14.85 -1.45
CA THR A 230 6.78 15.56 -1.61
C THR A 230 6.04 15.14 -2.87
N ILE A 231 6.75 14.91 -3.99
CA ILE A 231 6.15 14.42 -5.22
C ILE A 231 5.56 13.02 -5.02
N GLU A 232 6.26 12.13 -4.30
CA GLU A 232 5.73 10.81 -3.90
C GLU A 232 4.43 10.93 -3.10
N LEU A 233 4.39 11.83 -2.12
CA LEU A 233 3.19 12.09 -1.33
C LEU A 233 2.04 12.67 -2.19
N CYS A 234 2.34 13.59 -3.12
CA CYS A 234 1.36 14.13 -4.06
C CYS A 234 0.78 13.03 -4.96
N MET A 235 1.62 12.13 -5.49
CA MET A 235 1.18 11.02 -6.31
C MET A 235 0.33 10.02 -5.51
N ALA A 236 0.70 9.74 -4.26
CA ALA A 236 -0.09 8.89 -3.38
C ALA A 236 -1.46 9.53 -3.06
N PHE A 237 -1.49 10.85 -2.84
CA PHE A 237 -2.69 11.58 -2.47
C PHE A 237 -3.66 11.79 -3.65
N TYR A 238 -3.20 12.36 -4.76
CA TYR A 238 -4.03 12.66 -5.92
C TYR A 238 -4.19 11.45 -6.85
N GLY A 239 -3.16 10.59 -6.94
CA GLY A 239 -3.05 9.57 -7.98
C GLY A 239 -3.77 8.26 -7.67
N LYS A 240 -4.34 8.05 -6.47
CA LYS A 240 -4.93 6.76 -6.08
C LYS A 240 -5.99 6.25 -7.07
N ALA A 241 -6.96 7.10 -7.43
CA ALA A 241 -8.03 6.73 -8.36
C ALA A 241 -7.48 6.49 -9.78
N PHE A 242 -6.54 7.33 -10.21
CA PHE A 242 -5.88 7.21 -11.51
C PHE A 242 -5.05 5.92 -11.61
N LEU A 243 -4.32 5.55 -10.55
CA LEU A 243 -3.54 4.32 -10.48
C LEU A 243 -4.45 3.08 -10.56
N GLU A 244 -5.55 3.09 -9.82
CA GLU A 244 -6.54 2.01 -9.84
C GLU A 244 -7.16 1.84 -11.23
N ALA A 245 -7.53 2.94 -11.90
CA ALA A 245 -8.03 2.94 -13.27
C ALA A 245 -6.96 2.46 -14.28
N SER A 246 -5.69 2.81 -14.06
CA SER A 246 -4.58 2.51 -14.98
C SER A 246 -4.17 1.05 -14.99
N ILE A 247 -4.07 0.40 -13.81
CA ILE A 247 -3.47 -0.94 -13.70
C ILE A 247 -4.23 -1.90 -12.78
N GLY A 248 -5.26 -1.44 -12.05
CA GLY A 248 -5.94 -2.24 -11.03
C GLY A 248 -6.62 -3.48 -11.60
N SER A 249 -7.31 -3.35 -12.74
CA SER A 249 -7.96 -4.47 -13.44
C SER A 249 -6.94 -5.50 -13.95
N SER A 250 -5.86 -5.05 -14.58
CA SER A 250 -4.79 -5.90 -15.11
C SER A 250 -4.07 -6.67 -14.00
N ILE A 251 -3.78 -6.04 -12.86
CA ILE A 251 -3.19 -6.70 -11.69
C ILE A 251 -4.13 -7.78 -11.15
N ARG A 252 -5.41 -7.45 -10.92
CA ARG A 252 -6.38 -8.44 -10.42
C ARG A 252 -6.51 -9.63 -11.36
N ARG A 253 -6.52 -9.40 -12.67
CA ARG A 253 -6.57 -10.45 -13.68
C ARG A 253 -5.33 -11.34 -13.62
N LEU A 254 -4.14 -10.75 -13.64
CA LEU A 254 -2.86 -11.46 -13.54
C LEU A 254 -2.79 -12.36 -12.29
N CYS A 255 -3.23 -11.84 -11.14
CA CYS A 255 -3.30 -12.60 -9.90
C CYS A 255 -4.35 -13.71 -9.95
N SER A 256 -5.55 -13.46 -10.48
CA SER A 256 -6.63 -14.45 -10.58
C SER A 256 -6.28 -15.62 -11.51
N GLU A 257 -5.56 -15.33 -12.60
CA GLU A 257 -5.08 -16.31 -13.57
C GLU A 257 -3.81 -17.03 -13.09
N LYS A 258 -3.25 -16.63 -11.93
CA LYS A 258 -2.02 -17.19 -11.32
C LYS A 258 -0.84 -17.22 -12.31
N ILE A 259 -0.70 -16.16 -13.09
CA ILE A 259 0.34 -16.06 -14.11
C ILE A 259 1.73 -16.04 -13.47
N ALA A 260 2.60 -16.95 -13.91
CA ALA A 260 3.98 -17.06 -13.48
C ALA A 260 4.92 -17.03 -14.69
N ILE A 261 5.58 -15.89 -14.86
CA ILE A 261 6.56 -15.60 -15.91
C ILE A 261 7.97 -15.75 -15.34
N GLU A 262 8.82 -16.56 -15.98
CA GLU A 262 10.26 -16.62 -15.74
C GLU A 262 11.02 -16.61 -17.07
N VAL A 263 11.85 -15.59 -17.26
CA VAL A 263 12.60 -15.35 -18.51
C VAL A 263 14.10 -15.64 -18.34
N ASP A 264 14.57 -15.88 -17.12
CA ASP A 264 15.96 -16.25 -16.81
C ASP A 264 16.16 -17.77 -16.99
N PRO A 265 16.95 -18.22 -17.99
CA PRO A 265 17.20 -19.65 -18.22
C PRO A 265 17.88 -20.35 -17.05
N ALA A 266 18.68 -19.63 -16.25
CA ALA A 266 19.38 -20.21 -15.11
C ALA A 266 18.45 -20.50 -13.92
N ARG A 267 17.30 -19.82 -13.86
CA ARG A 267 16.28 -19.99 -12.82
C ARG A 267 15.12 -20.86 -13.26
N SER A 268 14.79 -20.88 -14.55
CA SER A 268 13.63 -21.61 -15.05
C SER A 268 13.84 -23.12 -14.94
N GLY A 269 15.05 -23.62 -15.19
CA GLY A 269 15.31 -25.06 -15.36
C GLY A 269 14.48 -25.68 -16.51
N LYS A 270 13.81 -24.84 -17.31
CA LYS A 270 12.90 -25.23 -18.40
C LYS A 270 13.65 -25.28 -19.73
N SER A 271 13.03 -25.90 -20.73
CA SER A 271 13.59 -25.92 -22.09
C SER A 271 13.63 -24.52 -22.70
N THR A 272 14.53 -24.29 -23.66
CA THR A 272 14.62 -23.01 -24.40
C THR A 272 13.28 -22.58 -24.99
N LYS A 273 12.46 -23.55 -25.47
CA LYS A 273 11.13 -23.31 -26.02
C LYS A 273 10.12 -22.81 -25.00
N ASP A 274 10.25 -23.22 -23.74
CA ASP A 274 9.37 -22.74 -22.67
C ASP A 274 9.77 -21.34 -22.22
N THR A 275 11.07 -21.03 -22.20
CA THR A 275 11.56 -19.66 -21.96
C THR A 275 11.08 -18.70 -23.06
N GLU A 276 11.08 -19.11 -24.33
CA GLU A 276 10.53 -18.29 -25.43
C GLU A 276 9.04 -17.99 -25.23
N ARG A 277 8.25 -18.97 -24.80
CA ARG A 277 6.83 -18.76 -24.45
C ARG A 277 6.65 -17.81 -23.27
N ASP A 278 7.49 -17.92 -22.24
CA ASP A 278 7.46 -17.02 -21.08
C ASP A 278 7.81 -15.57 -21.50
N VAL A 279 8.68 -15.39 -22.50
CA VAL A 279 8.97 -14.07 -23.10
C VAL A 279 7.77 -13.52 -23.89
N GLU A 280 7.10 -14.34 -24.70
CA GLU A 280 5.88 -13.94 -25.41
C GLU A 280 4.77 -13.54 -24.43
N LEU A 281 4.61 -14.30 -23.34
CA LEU A 281 3.68 -14.01 -22.26
C LEU A 281 4.03 -12.70 -21.54
N LEU A 282 5.31 -12.44 -21.28
CA LEU A 282 5.78 -11.16 -20.74
C LEU A 282 5.38 -9.99 -21.65
N ILE A 283 5.60 -10.11 -22.96
CA ILE A 283 5.26 -9.06 -23.93
C ILE A 283 3.75 -8.81 -23.96
N TYR A 284 2.95 -9.88 -23.94
CA TYR A 284 1.49 -9.76 -23.87
C TYR A 284 1.04 -8.94 -22.66
N TRP A 285 1.54 -9.26 -21.47
CA TRP A 285 1.20 -8.52 -20.26
C TRP A 285 1.75 -7.10 -20.27
N CYS A 286 2.95 -6.85 -20.81
CA CYS A 286 3.45 -5.49 -20.96
C CYS A 286 2.56 -4.65 -21.89
N LYS A 287 2.08 -5.23 -23.00
CA LYS A 287 1.12 -4.57 -23.91
C LYS A 287 -0.21 -4.27 -23.22
N GLU A 288 -0.74 -5.23 -22.46
CA GLU A 288 -1.96 -5.05 -21.69
C GLU A 288 -1.84 -3.86 -20.71
N PHE A 289 -0.81 -3.86 -19.87
CA PHE A 289 -0.58 -2.79 -18.90
C PHE A 289 -0.37 -1.44 -19.60
N TRP A 290 0.44 -1.41 -20.65
CA TRP A 290 0.69 -0.19 -21.42
C TRP A 290 -0.58 0.36 -22.06
N ASN A 291 -1.40 -0.48 -22.69
CA ASN A 291 -2.64 -0.08 -23.33
C ASN A 291 -3.63 0.51 -22.33
N GLN A 292 -3.73 -0.05 -21.12
CA GLN A 292 -4.58 0.48 -20.07
C GLN A 292 -4.08 1.84 -19.56
N ILE A 293 -2.79 1.96 -19.23
CA ILE A 293 -2.15 3.23 -18.84
C ILE A 293 -2.40 4.32 -19.91
N TYR A 294 -2.17 3.97 -21.18
CA TYR A 294 -2.38 4.89 -22.28
C TYR A 294 -3.86 5.26 -22.42
N ALA A 295 -4.79 4.30 -22.34
CA ALA A 295 -6.22 4.57 -22.48
C ALA A 295 -6.75 5.58 -21.46
N VAL A 296 -6.32 5.48 -20.20
CA VAL A 296 -6.80 6.35 -19.10
C VAL A 296 -5.97 7.61 -18.90
N ARG A 297 -4.94 7.88 -19.72
CA ARG A 297 -4.01 9.02 -19.54
C ARG A 297 -4.70 10.39 -19.31
N ASN A 298 -5.87 10.58 -19.91
CA ASN A 298 -6.69 11.78 -19.78
C ASN A 298 -7.45 11.89 -18.45
N GLU A 299 -7.31 10.92 -17.55
CA GLU A 299 -7.85 10.90 -16.19
C GLU A 299 -6.80 11.28 -15.14
N CYS A 300 -5.54 11.50 -15.54
CA CYS A 300 -4.48 11.94 -14.63
C CYS A 300 -4.91 13.24 -13.88
N PRO A 301 -4.78 13.34 -12.55
CA PRO A 301 -5.24 14.50 -11.78
C PRO A 301 -4.63 15.82 -12.26
N ASN A 302 -5.40 16.91 -12.23
CA ASN A 302 -4.96 18.21 -12.74
C ASN A 302 -3.75 18.77 -11.97
N GLU A 303 -3.70 18.52 -10.66
CA GLU A 303 -2.60 18.90 -9.78
C GLU A 303 -1.31 18.20 -10.19
N MET A 304 -1.38 16.89 -10.49
CA MET A 304 -0.25 16.12 -10.99
C MET A 304 0.19 16.60 -12.39
N ARG A 305 -0.76 16.91 -13.28
CA ARG A 305 -0.43 17.46 -14.61
C ARG A 305 0.32 18.80 -14.50
N LYS A 306 -0.16 19.71 -13.66
CA LYS A 306 0.52 21.00 -13.41
C LYS A 306 1.92 20.79 -12.85
N LEU A 307 2.07 19.86 -11.92
CA LEU A 307 3.36 19.47 -11.36
C LEU A 307 4.33 18.97 -12.42
N PHE A 308 3.90 17.99 -13.22
CA PHE A 308 4.74 17.42 -14.27
C PHE A 308 5.03 18.43 -15.39
N GLU A 309 4.07 19.27 -15.75
CA GLU A 309 4.27 20.35 -16.71
C GLU A 309 5.34 21.34 -16.21
N HIS A 310 5.30 21.71 -14.93
CA HIS A 310 6.27 22.61 -14.33
C HIS A 310 7.68 22.00 -14.34
N VAL A 311 7.82 20.76 -13.83
CA VAL A 311 9.11 20.02 -13.86
C VAL A 311 9.65 19.94 -15.29
N ARG A 312 8.81 19.59 -16.26
CA ARG A 312 9.19 19.54 -17.68
C ARG A 312 9.72 20.88 -18.18
N LYS A 313 9.00 21.97 -17.94
CA LYS A 313 9.39 23.33 -18.35
C LYS A 313 10.71 23.79 -17.70
N LEU A 314 10.95 23.42 -16.44
CA LEU A 314 12.21 23.73 -15.76
C LEU A 314 13.39 23.02 -16.41
N VAL A 315 13.23 21.73 -16.70
CA VAL A 315 14.25 20.92 -17.39
C VAL A 315 14.49 21.46 -18.79
N GLU A 316 13.44 21.72 -19.57
CA GLU A 316 13.53 22.34 -20.91
C GLU A 316 14.33 23.65 -20.83
N LYS A 317 13.95 24.58 -19.94
CA LYS A 317 14.62 25.88 -19.79
C LYS A 317 16.10 25.76 -19.41
N ARG A 318 16.45 24.84 -18.51
CA ARG A 318 17.84 24.64 -18.07
C ARG A 318 18.71 24.05 -19.17
N TYR A 319 18.22 23.04 -19.89
CA TYR A 319 19.03 22.30 -20.87
C TYR A 319 18.99 22.90 -22.28
N SER A 320 17.95 23.64 -22.66
CA SER A 320 17.98 24.50 -23.87
C SER A 320 19.06 25.57 -23.80
N ARG A 321 19.48 25.98 -22.60
CA ARG A 321 20.51 27.01 -22.38
C ARG A 321 21.95 26.47 -22.41
N ASN A 322 22.14 25.16 -22.28
CA ASN A 322 23.46 24.53 -22.10
C ASN A 322 24.03 23.85 -23.36
N ASN A 323 23.48 24.09 -24.56
CA ASN A 323 23.96 23.53 -25.84
C ASN A 323 24.29 22.02 -25.79
N MET A 324 23.41 21.21 -25.21
CA MET A 324 23.58 19.75 -25.23
C MET A 324 23.36 19.16 -26.64
N PRO A 325 23.95 17.99 -26.95
CA PRO A 325 23.65 17.25 -28.17
C PRO A 325 22.13 17.02 -28.30
N GLU A 326 21.56 17.35 -29.46
CA GLU A 326 20.09 17.35 -29.69
C GLU A 326 19.41 16.03 -29.28
N GLU A 327 20.06 14.88 -29.50
CA GLU A 327 19.52 13.55 -29.17
C GLU A 327 19.40 13.25 -27.67
N GLN A 328 20.16 13.90 -26.80
CA GLN A 328 20.00 13.76 -25.33
C GLN A 328 19.10 14.86 -24.76
N SER A 329 18.96 15.99 -25.46
CA SER A 329 18.21 17.15 -24.98
C SER A 329 16.69 16.98 -25.05
N TRP A 330 16.16 16.13 -25.95
CA TRP A 330 14.71 15.98 -26.15
C TRP A 330 14.05 15.00 -25.16
N ASP A 331 14.78 13.97 -24.73
CA ASP A 331 14.27 12.92 -23.85
C ASP A 331 14.22 13.33 -22.37
N LEU A 332 15.18 14.15 -21.93
CA LEU A 332 15.39 14.50 -20.51
C LEU A 332 14.15 15.11 -19.83
N PRO A 333 13.37 16.02 -20.44
CA PRO A 333 12.16 16.54 -19.84
C PRO A 333 11.11 15.45 -19.58
N TRP A 334 10.96 14.51 -20.50
CA TRP A 334 10.01 13.41 -20.40
C TRP A 334 10.48 12.32 -19.42
N GLN A 335 11.78 12.00 -19.43
CA GLN A 335 12.42 11.09 -18.46
C GLN A 335 12.32 11.61 -17.03
N SER A 336 12.39 12.93 -16.83
CA SER A 336 12.28 13.56 -15.51
C SER A 336 10.87 13.44 -14.93
N VAL A 337 9.84 13.47 -15.78
CA VAL A 337 8.44 13.24 -15.39
C VAL A 337 8.20 11.76 -15.13
N SER A 338 8.69 10.90 -16.02
CA SER A 338 8.44 9.46 -15.96
C SER A 338 9.16 8.75 -14.79
N ALA A 339 10.27 9.32 -14.30
CA ALA A 339 10.95 8.87 -13.09
C ALA A 339 10.06 8.86 -11.84
N PHE A 340 9.06 9.73 -11.77
CA PHE A 340 8.12 9.80 -10.65
C PHE A 340 6.95 8.81 -10.79
N CYS A 341 6.50 8.56 -12.01
CA CYS A 341 5.22 7.88 -12.26
C CYS A 341 5.22 6.35 -12.04
N LEU A 342 6.34 5.71 -11.69
CA LEU A 342 6.44 4.25 -11.64
C LEU A 342 6.77 3.75 -10.23
N PRO A 343 5.79 3.19 -9.49
CA PRO A 343 6.04 2.63 -8.17
C PRO A 343 6.86 1.34 -8.27
N THR A 344 7.87 1.20 -7.41
CA THR A 344 8.57 -0.07 -7.20
C THR A 344 7.79 -0.93 -6.21
N MET A 345 6.97 -1.85 -6.72
CA MET A 345 6.20 -2.76 -5.86
C MET A 345 6.95 -4.09 -5.66
N PRO A 346 7.20 -4.52 -4.41
CA PRO A 346 7.74 -5.85 -4.12
C PRO A 346 6.60 -6.87 -4.10
N VAL A 347 6.14 -7.29 -5.28
CA VAL A 347 5.18 -8.40 -5.40
C VAL A 347 5.57 -9.24 -6.61
N GLN A 348 5.41 -10.57 -6.48
CA GLN A 348 5.50 -11.64 -7.48
C GLN A 348 6.43 -11.36 -8.68
N ARG A 349 7.49 -12.17 -8.84
CA ARG A 349 8.53 -12.06 -9.89
C ARG A 349 8.05 -11.53 -11.25
N SER A 350 6.89 -11.98 -11.72
CA SER A 350 6.23 -11.54 -12.95
C SER A 350 5.86 -10.06 -12.99
N LEU A 351 5.27 -9.51 -11.91
CA LEU A 351 5.00 -8.07 -11.80
C LEU A 351 6.29 -7.26 -11.77
N THR A 352 7.34 -7.77 -11.12
CA THR A 352 8.67 -7.13 -11.15
C THR A 352 9.23 -7.06 -12.57
N LEU A 353 9.09 -8.12 -13.37
CA LEU A 353 9.53 -8.15 -14.77
C LEU A 353 8.72 -7.16 -15.62
N ILE A 354 7.40 -7.14 -15.48
CA ILE A 354 6.54 -6.17 -16.20
C ILE A 354 6.93 -4.74 -15.83
N ALA A 355 7.08 -4.43 -14.53
CA ALA A 355 7.48 -3.11 -14.05
C ALA A 355 8.83 -2.68 -14.63
N LYS A 356 9.82 -3.59 -14.73
CA LYS A 356 11.11 -3.31 -15.37
C LYS A 356 10.97 -2.95 -16.86
N VAL A 357 10.11 -3.66 -17.59
CA VAL A 357 9.86 -3.37 -19.01
C VAL A 357 9.19 -2.02 -19.19
N ILE A 358 8.14 -1.74 -18.41
CA ILE A 358 7.43 -0.46 -18.46
C ILE A 358 8.37 0.69 -18.03
N GLN A 359 9.25 0.47 -17.05
CA GLN A 359 10.29 1.44 -16.67
C GLN A 359 11.28 1.70 -17.81
N SER A 360 11.68 0.66 -18.55
CA SER A 360 12.54 0.82 -19.73
C SER A 360 11.84 1.65 -20.81
N LEU A 361 10.54 1.44 -21.01
CA LEU A 361 9.71 2.24 -21.92
C LEU A 361 9.63 3.70 -21.46
N ALA A 362 9.38 3.93 -20.17
CA ALA A 362 9.30 5.27 -19.55
C ALA A 362 10.61 6.05 -19.62
N ASN A 363 11.75 5.35 -19.60
CA ASN A 363 13.05 5.96 -19.80
C ASN A 363 13.36 6.27 -21.28
N LEU A 364 12.43 6.03 -22.20
CA LEU A 364 12.58 6.16 -23.65
C LEU A 364 13.80 5.38 -24.19
N ASN A 365 14.18 4.33 -23.47
CA ASN A 365 15.41 3.60 -23.72
C ASN A 365 15.10 2.25 -24.36
N ALA A 366 15.11 2.24 -25.69
CA ALA A 366 14.92 1.03 -26.50
C ALA A 366 16.20 0.19 -26.67
N SER A 367 17.35 0.64 -26.14
CA SER A 367 18.67 0.08 -26.43
C SER A 367 19.40 -0.52 -25.21
N VAL A 368 19.04 -0.16 -23.98
CA VAL A 368 19.74 -0.61 -22.77
C VAL A 368 19.07 -1.83 -22.16
N GLN A 369 19.43 -3.01 -22.64
CA GLN A 369 19.36 -4.25 -21.86
C GLN A 369 20.66 -5.03 -22.10
N LYS A 370 21.40 -5.28 -21.02
CA LYS A 370 22.60 -6.16 -21.00
C LYS A 370 22.23 -7.66 -21.13
N GLU A 371 20.95 -7.98 -21.21
CA GLU A 371 20.41 -9.32 -21.03
C GLU A 371 19.82 -9.86 -22.35
N ASP A 372 20.47 -10.88 -22.94
CA ASP A 372 20.11 -11.44 -24.26
C ASP A 372 18.67 -11.96 -24.36
N PHE A 373 18.06 -12.37 -23.24
CA PHE A 373 16.69 -12.88 -23.19
C PHE A 373 15.62 -11.78 -23.34
N MET A 374 15.98 -10.50 -23.20
CA MET A 374 15.08 -9.36 -23.37
C MET A 374 14.98 -8.88 -24.83
N ARG A 375 15.62 -9.58 -25.77
CA ARG A 375 15.62 -9.23 -27.20
C ARG A 375 14.22 -9.20 -27.83
N GLY A 376 13.30 -10.06 -27.37
CA GLY A 376 11.89 -10.05 -27.82
C GLY A 376 11.12 -8.80 -27.35
N VAL A 377 11.44 -8.28 -26.17
CA VAL A 377 10.85 -7.06 -25.60
C VAL A 377 11.26 -5.81 -26.38
N LYS A 378 12.42 -5.84 -27.05
CA LYS A 378 12.94 -4.71 -27.84
C LYS A 378 11.99 -4.25 -28.94
N ALA A 379 11.32 -5.19 -29.62
CA ALA A 379 10.35 -4.85 -30.66
C ALA A 379 9.16 -4.08 -30.06
N PHE A 380 8.61 -4.57 -28.95
CA PHE A 380 7.55 -3.90 -28.20
C PHE A 380 7.96 -2.49 -27.74
N LEU A 381 9.17 -2.32 -27.19
CA LEU A 381 9.66 -1.02 -26.76
C LEU A 381 9.73 -0.04 -27.94
N LYS A 382 10.30 -0.45 -29.07
CA LYS A 382 10.39 0.41 -30.27
C LYS A 382 9.03 0.83 -30.81
N GLU A 383 8.04 -0.08 -30.82
CA GLU A 383 6.67 0.22 -31.26
C GLU A 383 5.94 1.17 -30.31
N SER A 384 6.24 1.09 -29.01
CA SER A 384 5.51 1.82 -27.97
C SER A 384 6.12 3.18 -27.64
N VAL A 385 7.41 3.40 -27.91
CA VAL A 385 8.12 4.67 -27.65
C VAL A 385 7.42 5.90 -28.23
N PRO A 386 6.91 5.91 -29.48
CA PRO A 386 6.21 7.10 -30.00
C PRO A 386 4.91 7.46 -29.29
N ALA A 387 4.29 6.49 -28.60
CA ALA A 387 3.06 6.70 -27.84
C ALA A 387 3.32 7.06 -26.38
N MET A 388 4.51 6.74 -25.85
CA MET A 388 5.01 7.15 -24.53
C MET A 388 5.50 8.59 -24.61
#